data_AF-A0A445C3X2-F1
#
_entry.id   AF-A0A445C3X2-F1
#
_cell.length_a   1.000
_cell.length_b   1.000
_cell.length_c   1.000
_cell.angle_alpha   90.00
_cell.angle_beta   90.00
_cell.angle_gamma   90.00
#
_symmetry.space_group_name_H-M   'P 1'
#
loop_
_entity.id
_entity.type
_entity.pdbx_description
1 polymer ?
#
loop_
_entity_poly.entity_id
_entity_poly.type
_entity_poly.pdbx_seq_one_letter_code
_entity_poly.pdbx_strand_id
1 'polypeptide(L)'
;MTPEQEKEKEEKGEQEEQVLVLDAMKRYRNGEIWDFEDDMAVSDGHGGGENGVLLGLDGGTTSTVCICLPMVPSFSHSQLQSLPILARAVAGCSNHNSVGEIAARETLEQVMADALSKCGSKRSSVRAVCLAVSGVNHPTDQQRILNWLRDIFPSHVKLYVRNDAVAALASGTMGRLHGCVLIAGTGTIAYGFTEDGKEARAAGAGPVLGDWGSGYGIAAQALTAVVKAHDGRGPSTRLTNSILQALDLSSAEELIGWTYADPSWARIAALVPLVVSCAEAGDEVANKILLESVQELASSVKAVVERLGLSGQDGKDAFPFVMVGGVLEANRRWDIGKEVVNCISKYFPRVLPIRPKVEPAVGAAWLAWNFFMKDCYS
;
A
#
# COMPACT_ATOMS: atom_id res chain seq x y z
N MET A 1 35.49 -13.00 -20.25
CA MET A 1 35.31 -11.53 -20.40
C MET A 1 36.04 -10.88 -19.24
N THR A 2 36.66 -9.71 -19.46
CA THR A 2 37.24 -8.95 -18.34
C THR A 2 36.10 -8.29 -17.54
N PRO A 3 36.30 -7.97 -16.25
CA PRO A 3 35.27 -7.31 -15.41
C PRO A 3 34.74 -6.01 -16.03
N GLU A 4 35.56 -5.28 -16.77
CA GLU A 4 35.17 -4.07 -17.50
C GLU A 4 34.19 -4.36 -18.67
N GLN A 5 34.34 -5.51 -19.33
CA GLN A 5 33.45 -5.92 -20.43
C GLN A 5 32.09 -6.45 -19.95
N GLU A 6 32.01 -6.93 -18.71
CA GLU A 6 30.72 -7.29 -18.08
C GLU A 6 29.96 -6.04 -17.68
N LYS A 7 30.65 -5.05 -17.11
CA LYS A 7 30.06 -3.76 -16.70
C LYS A 7 29.53 -2.96 -17.89
N GLU A 8 30.26 -2.88 -19.01
CA GLU A 8 29.77 -2.25 -20.24
C GLU A 8 28.56 -2.95 -20.85
N LYS A 9 28.40 -4.26 -20.59
CA LYS A 9 27.28 -5.05 -21.13
C LYS A 9 26.03 -4.92 -20.27
N GLU A 10 26.19 -4.81 -18.95
CA GLU A 10 25.12 -4.42 -18.02
C GLU A 10 24.66 -2.98 -18.28
N GLU A 11 25.58 -2.01 -18.41
CA GLU A 11 25.21 -0.61 -18.70
C GLU A 11 24.49 -0.46 -20.05
N LYS A 12 24.88 -1.24 -21.07
CA LYS A 12 24.16 -1.28 -22.35
C LYS A 12 22.79 -1.94 -22.25
N GLY A 13 22.66 -3.01 -21.45
CA GLY A 13 21.38 -3.66 -21.20
C GLY A 13 20.39 -2.73 -20.47
N GLU A 14 20.88 -2.01 -19.47
CA GLU A 14 20.08 -1.01 -18.72
C GLU A 14 19.71 0.19 -19.60
N GLN A 15 20.60 0.65 -20.49
CA GLN A 15 20.27 1.70 -21.46
C GLN A 15 19.26 1.25 -22.52
N GLU A 16 19.37 0.03 -23.04
CA GLU A 16 18.39 -0.53 -23.98
C GLU A 16 17.01 -0.72 -23.33
N GLU A 17 16.97 -1.19 -22.09
CA GLU A 17 15.73 -1.32 -21.31
C GLU A 17 15.11 0.05 -21.00
N GLN A 18 15.92 1.05 -20.61
CA GLN A 18 15.45 2.44 -20.44
C GLN A 18 14.93 3.04 -21.75
N VAL A 19 15.57 2.80 -22.88
CA VAL A 19 15.10 3.28 -24.20
C VAL A 19 13.79 2.61 -24.58
N LEU A 20 13.64 1.30 -24.37
CA LEU A 20 12.40 0.56 -24.61
C LEU A 20 11.24 1.04 -23.72
N VAL A 21 11.53 1.30 -22.43
CA VAL A 21 10.57 1.88 -21.49
C VAL A 21 10.19 3.29 -21.93
N LEU A 22 11.15 4.14 -22.32
CA LEU A 22 10.88 5.50 -22.80
C LEU A 22 10.09 5.52 -24.12
N ASP A 23 10.33 4.56 -25.03
CA ASP A 23 9.58 4.44 -26.29
C ASP A 23 8.16 3.88 -26.05
N ALA A 24 8.00 2.93 -25.14
CA ALA A 24 6.69 2.50 -24.67
C ALA A 24 5.94 3.64 -23.97
N MET A 25 6.63 4.46 -23.16
CA MET A 25 6.05 5.64 -22.50
C MET A 25 5.66 6.73 -23.51
N LYS A 26 6.42 6.94 -24.58
CA LYS A 26 6.04 7.86 -25.66
C LYS A 26 4.74 7.44 -26.37
N ARG A 27 4.45 6.13 -26.45
CA ARG A 27 3.18 5.61 -27.00
C ARG A 27 1.95 5.93 -26.16
N TYR A 28 2.11 6.19 -24.85
CA TYR A 28 0.99 6.53 -23.97
C TYR A 28 0.73 8.04 -23.83
N ARG A 29 1.62 8.90 -24.36
CA ARG A 29 1.69 10.35 -24.04
C ARG A 29 0.65 11.24 -24.68
N ASN A 30 -0.13 10.77 -25.65
CA ASN A 30 -0.93 11.69 -26.46
C ASN A 30 -2.34 11.99 -25.92
N GLY A 31 -2.69 11.61 -24.69
CA GLY A 31 -3.90 12.09 -23.97
C GLY A 31 -5.25 11.79 -24.62
N GLU A 32 -5.28 11.32 -25.87
CA GLU A 32 -6.47 11.14 -26.67
C GLU A 32 -6.71 9.64 -26.93
N ILE A 33 -5.67 8.82 -27.12
CA ILE A 33 -5.82 7.39 -27.43
C ILE A 33 -4.66 6.61 -26.80
N TRP A 34 -4.96 5.52 -26.09
CA TRP A 34 -3.94 4.52 -25.78
C TRP A 34 -3.76 3.67 -27.03
N ASP A 35 -2.59 3.71 -27.68
CA ASP A 35 -2.36 3.14 -29.03
C ASP A 35 -2.90 1.72 -29.23
N PHE A 36 -2.93 0.87 -28.20
CA PHE A 36 -3.50 -0.48 -28.29
C PHE A 36 -5.01 -0.49 -28.58
N GLU A 37 -5.74 0.58 -28.24
CA GLU A 37 -7.18 0.69 -28.48
C GLU A 37 -7.51 0.78 -29.98
N ASP A 38 -6.58 1.24 -30.80
CA ASP A 38 -6.72 1.32 -32.27
C ASP A 38 -6.54 -0.05 -32.93
N ASP A 39 -5.63 -0.87 -32.41
CA ASP A 39 -5.40 -2.24 -32.87
C ASP A 39 -6.50 -3.22 -32.42
N MET A 40 -7.26 -2.86 -31.39
CA MET A 40 -8.40 -3.63 -30.93
C MET A 40 -9.58 -3.43 -31.88
N ALA A 41 -9.87 -4.47 -32.68
CA ALA A 41 -11.01 -4.50 -33.60
C ALA A 41 -12.28 -3.93 -32.94
N VAL A 42 -12.99 -3.06 -33.68
CA VAL A 42 -14.33 -2.62 -33.30
C VAL A 42 -15.19 -3.87 -33.29
N SER A 43 -15.45 -4.45 -32.11
CA SER A 43 -16.51 -5.43 -31.99
C SER A 43 -17.80 -4.69 -32.29
N ASP A 44 -18.31 -4.87 -33.51
CA ASP A 44 -19.55 -4.28 -33.98
C ASP A 44 -20.63 -4.48 -32.92
N GLY A 45 -21.21 -3.35 -32.51
CA GLY A 45 -22.20 -3.29 -31.45
C GLY A 45 -23.40 -4.14 -31.78
N HIS A 46 -23.53 -5.29 -31.10
CA HIS A 46 -24.77 -5.94 -30.70
C HIS A 46 -24.59 -6.48 -29.26
N GLY A 47 -24.35 -5.58 -28.31
CA GLY A 47 -24.19 -5.91 -26.89
C GLY A 47 -24.08 -4.72 -25.94
N GLY A 48 -24.53 -3.52 -26.34
CA GLY A 48 -24.70 -2.40 -25.42
C GLY A 48 -25.74 -2.77 -24.36
N GLY A 49 -25.28 -3.04 -23.13
CA GLY A 49 -26.17 -3.37 -22.02
C GLY A 49 -25.47 -3.83 -20.75
N GLU A 50 -24.64 -4.86 -20.77
CA GLU A 50 -24.38 -5.64 -19.53
C GLU A 50 -22.93 -6.09 -19.24
N ASN A 51 -21.98 -6.04 -20.20
CA ASN A 51 -20.62 -6.57 -20.03
C ASN A 51 -19.53 -5.47 -19.98
N GLY A 52 -19.52 -4.66 -18.91
CA GLY A 52 -18.44 -3.69 -18.67
C GLY A 52 -17.31 -4.29 -17.82
N VAL A 53 -16.30 -3.48 -17.49
CA VAL A 53 -15.26 -3.85 -16.51
C VAL A 53 -15.14 -2.82 -15.39
N LEU A 54 -14.58 -3.26 -14.27
CA LEU A 54 -14.26 -2.45 -13.10
C LEU A 54 -12.76 -2.49 -12.85
N LEU A 55 -12.19 -1.33 -12.53
CA LEU A 55 -10.79 -1.22 -12.16
C LEU A 55 -10.66 -0.92 -10.66
N GLY A 56 -9.90 -1.76 -9.97
CA GLY A 56 -9.45 -1.52 -8.60
C GLY A 56 -7.95 -1.30 -8.58
N LEU A 57 -7.51 -0.19 -8.00
CA LEU A 57 -6.10 0.16 -7.88
C LEU A 57 -5.69 0.34 -6.44
N ASP A 58 -4.52 -0.19 -6.11
CA ASP A 58 -3.78 0.05 -4.87
C ASP A 58 -2.41 0.64 -5.20
N GLY A 59 -2.22 1.91 -4.87
CA GLY A 59 -1.00 2.67 -5.12
C GLY A 59 -0.21 2.92 -3.84
N GLY A 60 0.95 2.28 -3.72
CA GLY A 60 1.85 2.41 -2.57
C GLY A 60 3.09 3.26 -2.85
N THR A 61 4.00 3.28 -1.88
CA THR A 61 5.33 3.91 -2.00
C THR A 61 6.34 3.08 -2.79
N THR A 62 6.05 1.80 -3.03
CA THR A 62 6.96 0.85 -3.71
C THR A 62 6.41 0.39 -5.05
N SER A 63 5.12 0.06 -5.12
CA SER A 63 4.48 -0.44 -6.33
C SER A 63 3.03 0.02 -6.40
N THR A 64 2.47 -0.10 -7.60
CA THR A 64 1.06 0.17 -7.88
C THR A 64 0.48 -1.04 -8.57
N VAL A 65 -0.64 -1.56 -8.07
CA VAL A 65 -1.31 -2.74 -8.63
C VAL A 65 -2.68 -2.34 -9.17
N CYS A 66 -3.00 -2.77 -10.38
CA CYS A 66 -4.32 -2.63 -10.99
C CYS A 66 -4.95 -4.01 -11.21
N ILE A 67 -6.18 -4.17 -10.75
CA ILE A 67 -7.02 -5.36 -10.90
C ILE A 67 -8.23 -5.00 -11.76
N CYS A 68 -8.46 -5.81 -12.79
CA CYS A 68 -9.65 -5.73 -13.63
C CYS A 68 -10.64 -6.85 -13.27
N LEU A 69 -11.87 -6.49 -12.92
CA LEU A 69 -12.98 -7.40 -12.69
C LEU A 69 -14.09 -7.21 -13.73
N PRO A 70 -14.86 -8.25 -14.07
CA PRO A 70 -16.05 -8.07 -14.88
C PRO A 70 -17.11 -7.25 -14.11
N MET A 71 -17.80 -6.36 -14.79
CA MET A 71 -19.01 -5.73 -14.26
C MET A 71 -20.19 -6.66 -14.52
N VAL A 72 -20.81 -7.16 -13.45
CA VAL A 72 -22.04 -7.97 -13.55
C VAL A 72 -23.13 -7.30 -12.70
N PRO A 73 -24.11 -6.60 -13.31
CA PRO A 73 -25.11 -5.81 -12.59
C PRO A 73 -26.02 -6.64 -11.67
N SER A 74 -26.28 -7.90 -12.02
CA SER A 74 -27.20 -8.78 -11.30
C SER A 74 -26.61 -9.44 -10.05
N PHE A 75 -25.32 -9.23 -9.75
CA PHE A 75 -24.65 -9.93 -8.66
C PHE A 75 -25.01 -9.31 -7.31
N SER A 76 -25.14 -10.17 -6.29
CA SER A 76 -25.12 -9.72 -4.90
C SER A 76 -23.67 -9.50 -4.44
N HIS A 77 -23.48 -8.67 -3.41
CA HIS A 77 -22.17 -8.44 -2.82
C HIS A 77 -21.45 -9.73 -2.40
N SER A 78 -22.18 -10.76 -1.94
CA SER A 78 -21.62 -12.09 -1.63
C SER A 78 -21.02 -12.82 -2.83
N GLN A 79 -21.44 -12.51 -4.05
CA GLN A 79 -20.95 -13.15 -5.27
C GLN A 79 -19.72 -12.44 -5.86
N LEU A 80 -19.38 -11.23 -5.40
CA LEU A 80 -18.19 -10.50 -5.86
C LEU A 80 -16.89 -11.28 -5.69
N GLN A 81 -16.82 -12.09 -4.65
CA GLN A 81 -15.63 -12.90 -4.33
C GLN A 81 -15.43 -14.06 -5.30
N SER A 82 -16.48 -14.45 -6.03
CA SER A 82 -16.43 -15.52 -7.02
C SER A 82 -16.09 -15.02 -8.43
N LEU A 83 -16.01 -13.71 -8.62
CA LEU A 83 -15.68 -13.12 -9.91
C LEU A 83 -14.22 -13.43 -10.27
N PRO A 84 -13.94 -13.89 -11.50
CA PRO A 84 -12.58 -14.07 -11.96
C PRO A 84 -11.90 -12.71 -12.09
N ILE A 85 -10.63 -12.66 -11.71
CA ILE A 85 -9.76 -11.52 -12.07
C ILE A 85 -9.46 -11.64 -13.57
N LEU A 86 -9.92 -10.68 -14.37
CA LEU A 86 -9.71 -10.67 -15.83
C LEU A 86 -8.27 -10.32 -16.17
N ALA A 87 -7.69 -9.39 -15.41
CA ALA A 87 -6.29 -8.99 -15.55
C ALA A 87 -5.72 -8.43 -14.25
N ARG A 88 -4.41 -8.59 -14.11
CA ARG A 88 -3.58 -7.96 -13.08
C ARG A 88 -2.38 -7.29 -13.74
N ALA A 89 -2.13 -6.03 -13.42
CA ALA A 89 -0.96 -5.28 -13.83
C ALA A 89 -0.27 -4.65 -12.62
N VAL A 90 1.05 -4.48 -12.73
CA VAL A 90 1.88 -3.89 -11.68
C VAL A 90 2.82 -2.89 -12.33
N ALA A 91 2.96 -1.72 -11.71
CA ALA A 91 3.93 -0.69 -12.08
C ALA A 91 4.66 -0.19 -10.82
N GLY A 92 5.53 0.81 -11.00
CA GLY A 92 6.31 1.43 -9.93
C GLY A 92 5.49 2.22 -8.90
N CYS A 93 6.14 3.12 -8.19
CA CYS A 93 5.54 3.95 -7.15
C CYS A 93 4.59 5.02 -7.75
N SER A 94 3.35 5.08 -7.26
CA SER A 94 2.38 6.15 -7.60
C SER A 94 2.18 7.17 -6.48
N ASN A 95 3.00 7.15 -5.43
CA ASN A 95 2.94 8.15 -4.37
C ASN A 95 3.59 9.45 -4.84
N HIS A 96 2.78 10.44 -5.18
CA HIS A 96 3.23 11.75 -5.65
C HIS A 96 4.17 12.48 -4.65
N ASN A 97 4.06 12.21 -3.36
CA ASN A 97 4.97 12.77 -2.35
C ASN A 97 6.37 12.14 -2.41
N SER A 98 6.51 10.96 -3.01
CA SER A 98 7.77 10.23 -3.13
C SER A 98 8.46 10.47 -4.47
N VAL A 99 7.71 10.42 -5.58
CA VAL A 99 8.28 10.49 -6.95
C VAL A 99 7.91 11.75 -7.73
N GLY A 100 7.09 12.63 -7.14
CA GLY A 100 6.54 13.80 -7.82
C GLY A 100 5.27 13.49 -8.63
N GLU A 101 4.56 14.54 -9.03
CA GLU A 101 3.25 14.46 -9.67
C GLU A 101 3.30 13.80 -11.07
N ILE A 102 4.27 14.18 -11.90
CA ILE A 102 4.39 13.67 -13.27
C ILE A 102 4.62 12.16 -13.28
N ALA A 103 5.64 11.68 -12.54
CA ALA A 103 5.97 10.26 -12.49
C ALA A 103 4.86 9.41 -11.86
N ALA A 104 4.16 9.95 -10.85
CA ALA A 104 3.01 9.28 -10.25
C ALA A 104 1.85 9.13 -11.25
N ARG A 105 1.54 10.18 -12.02
CA ARG A 105 0.52 10.14 -13.06
C ARG A 105 0.87 9.16 -14.17
N GLU A 106 2.11 9.20 -14.68
CA GLU A 106 2.59 8.27 -15.72
C GLU A 106 2.49 6.81 -15.24
N THR A 107 2.84 6.54 -13.99
CA THR A 107 2.72 5.19 -13.39
C THR A 107 1.26 4.71 -13.33
N LEU A 108 0.33 5.59 -12.97
CA LEU A 108 -1.10 5.26 -12.93
C LEU A 108 -1.65 5.00 -14.33
N GLU A 109 -1.29 5.83 -15.30
CA GLU A 109 -1.69 5.66 -16.70
C GLU A 109 -1.17 4.33 -17.26
N GLN A 110 0.12 4.03 -17.06
CA GLN A 110 0.74 2.79 -17.49
C GLN A 110 0.05 1.55 -16.89
N VAL A 111 -0.15 1.50 -15.57
CA VAL A 111 -0.70 0.29 -14.93
C VAL A 111 -2.15 0.03 -15.34
N MET A 112 -2.93 1.08 -15.61
CA MET A 112 -4.30 0.93 -16.11
C MET A 112 -4.32 0.49 -17.57
N ALA A 113 -3.43 1.05 -18.42
CA ALA A 113 -3.29 0.64 -19.81
C ALA A 113 -2.89 -0.83 -19.93
N ASP A 114 -1.89 -1.26 -19.15
CA ASP A 114 -1.44 -2.65 -19.12
C ASP A 114 -2.55 -3.61 -18.66
N ALA A 115 -3.35 -3.23 -17.66
CA ALA A 115 -4.46 -4.04 -17.18
C ALA A 115 -5.56 -4.18 -18.24
N LEU A 116 -5.94 -3.07 -18.88
CA LEU A 116 -6.98 -3.05 -19.92
C LEU A 116 -6.56 -3.78 -21.20
N SER A 117 -5.29 -3.62 -21.60
CA SER A 117 -4.70 -4.38 -22.71
C SER A 117 -4.73 -5.89 -22.43
N LYS A 118 -4.31 -6.34 -21.24
CA LYS A 118 -4.31 -7.76 -20.85
C LYS A 118 -5.70 -8.40 -20.83
N CYS A 119 -6.75 -7.67 -20.43
CA CYS A 119 -8.11 -8.18 -20.46
C CYS A 119 -8.85 -7.89 -21.78
N GLY A 120 -8.19 -7.33 -22.78
CA GLY A 120 -8.79 -6.97 -24.06
C GLY A 120 -10.01 -6.07 -23.90
N SER A 121 -9.91 -5.01 -23.11
CA SER A 121 -10.99 -4.03 -22.90
C SER A 121 -10.51 -2.61 -23.20
N LYS A 122 -11.40 -1.78 -23.75
CA LYS A 122 -11.13 -0.35 -23.97
C LYS A 122 -11.56 0.47 -22.76
N ARG A 123 -11.06 1.69 -22.62
CA ARG A 123 -11.49 2.68 -21.61
C ARG A 123 -12.99 2.93 -21.64
N SER A 124 -13.60 2.89 -22.82
CA SER A 124 -15.05 3.02 -23.02
C SER A 124 -15.89 1.87 -22.45
N SER A 125 -15.26 0.74 -22.11
CA SER A 125 -15.91 -0.41 -21.47
C SER A 125 -15.83 -0.36 -19.94
N VAL A 126 -15.03 0.55 -19.38
CA VAL A 126 -14.88 0.72 -17.94
C VAL A 126 -16.13 1.37 -17.37
N ARG A 127 -16.68 0.81 -16.30
CA ARG A 127 -17.88 1.36 -15.63
C ARG A 127 -17.52 2.16 -14.39
N ALA A 128 -16.53 1.69 -13.65
CA ALA A 128 -15.99 2.40 -12.51
C ALA A 128 -14.51 2.10 -12.27
N VAL A 129 -13.84 3.08 -11.67
CA VAL A 129 -12.47 3.00 -11.18
C VAL A 129 -12.49 3.37 -9.71
N CYS A 130 -11.96 2.50 -8.85
CA CYS A 130 -11.61 2.86 -7.48
C CYS A 130 -10.10 2.84 -7.33
N LEU A 131 -9.51 4.02 -7.18
CA LEU A 131 -8.10 4.22 -6.91
C LEU A 131 -7.90 4.51 -5.43
N ALA A 132 -7.32 3.57 -4.72
CA ALA A 132 -6.85 3.76 -3.36
C ALA A 132 -5.33 3.98 -3.40
N VAL A 133 -4.86 5.10 -2.87
CA VAL A 133 -3.44 5.47 -3.01
C VAL A 133 -2.92 6.17 -1.76
N SER A 134 -1.70 5.79 -1.38
CA SER A 134 -0.96 6.39 -0.28
C SER A 134 -0.74 7.89 -0.55
N GLY A 135 -0.88 8.70 0.49
CA GLY A 135 -0.69 10.15 0.41
C GLY A 135 -1.95 10.94 0.04
N VAL A 136 -3.07 10.28 -0.29
CA VAL A 136 -4.38 10.96 -0.34
C VAL A 136 -4.91 11.10 1.08
N ASN A 137 -4.70 12.27 1.65
CA ASN A 137 -5.05 12.57 3.04
C ASN A 137 -6.01 13.76 3.16
N HIS A 138 -6.01 14.67 2.18
CA HIS A 138 -6.86 15.85 2.16
C HIS A 138 -7.77 15.86 0.92
N PRO A 139 -8.96 16.48 0.98
CA PRO A 139 -9.84 16.62 -0.19
C PRO A 139 -9.16 17.21 -1.43
N THR A 140 -8.14 18.05 -1.26
CA THR A 140 -7.34 18.60 -2.36
C THR A 140 -6.51 17.54 -3.09
N ASP A 141 -5.94 16.59 -2.36
CA ASP A 141 -5.16 15.49 -2.95
C ASP A 141 -6.10 14.56 -3.72
N GLN A 142 -7.25 14.26 -3.12
CA GLN A 142 -8.31 13.49 -3.77
C GLN A 142 -8.77 14.17 -5.07
N GLN A 143 -9.02 15.48 -5.04
CA GLN A 143 -9.48 16.24 -6.21
C GLN A 143 -8.42 16.32 -7.31
N ARG A 144 -7.14 16.42 -6.95
CA ARG A 144 -6.02 16.41 -7.90
C ARG A 144 -5.99 15.10 -8.70
N ILE A 145 -6.00 13.97 -7.99
CA ILE A 145 -5.97 12.65 -8.63
C ILE A 145 -7.25 12.38 -9.41
N LEU A 146 -8.41 12.81 -8.92
CA LEU A 146 -9.67 12.73 -9.67
C LEU A 146 -9.59 13.48 -11.01
N ASN A 147 -8.88 14.62 -11.07
CA ASN A 147 -8.71 15.35 -12.33
C ASN A 147 -7.84 14.55 -13.31
N TRP A 148 -6.73 13.95 -12.85
CA TRP A 148 -5.93 13.07 -13.72
C TRP A 148 -6.78 11.91 -14.28
N LEU A 149 -7.61 11.28 -13.45
CA LEU A 149 -8.48 10.18 -13.91
C LEU A 149 -9.56 10.66 -14.90
N ARG A 150 -10.04 11.90 -14.80
CA ARG A 150 -11.01 12.49 -15.74
C ARG A 150 -10.38 12.80 -17.10
N ASP A 151 -9.09 13.11 -17.14
CA ASP A 151 -8.34 13.27 -18.39
C ASP A 151 -8.19 11.90 -19.11
N ILE A 152 -8.12 10.81 -18.33
CA ILE A 152 -7.88 9.46 -18.86
C ILE A 152 -9.18 8.79 -19.32
N PHE A 153 -10.25 8.86 -18.52
CA PHE A 153 -11.48 8.09 -18.76
C PHE A 153 -12.62 8.92 -19.35
N PRO A 154 -13.48 8.30 -20.20
CA PRO A 154 -14.71 8.94 -20.66
C PRO A 154 -15.62 9.39 -19.52
N SER A 155 -16.46 10.41 -19.77
CA SER A 155 -17.31 11.04 -18.75
C SER A 155 -18.36 10.13 -18.09
N HIS A 156 -18.69 8.99 -18.69
CA HIS A 156 -19.63 8.03 -18.11
C HIS A 156 -19.00 7.14 -17.02
N VAL A 157 -17.66 7.08 -16.94
CA VAL A 157 -16.95 6.25 -15.97
C VAL A 157 -17.06 6.87 -14.58
N LYS A 158 -17.46 6.08 -13.59
CA LYS A 158 -17.50 6.53 -12.19
C LYS A 158 -16.10 6.44 -11.58
N LEU A 159 -15.63 7.53 -10.98
CA LEU A 159 -14.27 7.64 -10.46
C LEU A 159 -14.31 7.86 -8.95
N TYR A 160 -13.66 6.95 -8.21
CA TYR A 160 -13.55 7.00 -6.76
C TYR A 160 -12.07 7.03 -6.39
N VAL A 161 -11.64 8.10 -5.72
CA VAL A 161 -10.29 8.19 -5.15
C VAL A 161 -10.40 8.10 -3.64
N ARG A 162 -9.58 7.24 -3.03
CA ARG A 162 -9.56 6.94 -1.59
C ARG A 162 -8.14 6.85 -1.08
N ASN A 163 -8.02 6.90 0.24
CA ASN A 163 -6.78 6.51 0.92
C ASN A 163 -6.54 5.00 0.75
N ASP A 164 -5.28 4.59 0.65
CA ASP A 164 -4.84 3.18 0.53
C ASP A 164 -5.42 2.27 1.63
N ALA A 165 -5.55 2.79 2.86
CA ALA A 165 -6.15 2.05 3.96
C ALA A 165 -7.61 1.64 3.71
N VAL A 166 -8.35 2.34 2.84
CA VAL A 166 -9.73 1.96 2.50
C VAL A 166 -9.75 0.65 1.70
N ALA A 167 -8.83 0.51 0.74
CA ALA A 167 -8.69 -0.72 -0.05
C ALA A 167 -8.13 -1.87 0.80
N ALA A 168 -7.18 -1.58 1.69
CA ALA A 168 -6.64 -2.56 2.63
C ALA A 168 -7.71 -3.09 3.60
N LEU A 169 -8.59 -2.22 4.11
CA LEU A 169 -9.74 -2.68 4.91
C LEU A 169 -10.64 -3.59 4.08
N ALA A 170 -11.04 -3.12 2.90
CA ALA A 170 -11.94 -3.84 2.00
C ALA A 170 -11.40 -5.21 1.57
N SER A 171 -10.09 -5.40 1.43
CA SER A 171 -9.52 -6.71 1.09
C SER A 171 -9.66 -7.73 2.22
N GLY A 172 -9.65 -7.28 3.48
CA GLY A 172 -9.90 -8.13 4.65
C GLY A 172 -11.38 -8.35 4.94
N THR A 173 -12.25 -7.41 4.58
CA THR A 173 -13.68 -7.43 4.88
C THR A 173 -14.57 -7.73 3.68
N MET A 174 -13.96 -8.25 2.61
CA MET A 174 -14.66 -8.68 1.40
C MET A 174 -15.45 -7.56 0.70
N GLY A 175 -14.90 -6.35 0.70
CA GLY A 175 -15.50 -5.15 0.10
C GLY A 175 -16.35 -4.32 1.06
N ARG A 176 -16.57 -4.75 2.30
CA ARG A 176 -17.38 -4.01 3.29
C ARG A 176 -16.54 -2.96 4.03
N LEU A 177 -17.00 -1.72 4.11
CA LEU A 177 -16.34 -0.71 4.94
C LEU A 177 -16.90 -0.74 6.36
N HIS A 178 -16.40 -1.70 7.16
CA HIS A 178 -16.71 -1.83 8.57
C HIS A 178 -15.54 -2.46 9.32
N GLY A 179 -15.21 -1.91 10.49
CA GLY A 179 -14.11 -2.37 11.34
C GLY A 179 -12.93 -1.43 11.30
N CYS A 180 -11.76 -1.94 11.67
CA CYS A 180 -10.50 -1.19 11.69
C CYS A 180 -9.43 -1.93 10.88
N VAL A 181 -8.63 -1.19 10.14
CA VAL A 181 -7.42 -1.67 9.48
C VAL A 181 -6.19 -1.03 10.13
N LEU A 182 -5.14 -1.81 10.31
CA LEU A 182 -3.79 -1.36 10.59
C LEU A 182 -2.90 -1.72 9.42
N ILE A 183 -2.31 -0.69 8.80
CA ILE A 183 -1.20 -0.86 7.86
C ILE A 183 0.11 -0.57 8.61
N ALA A 184 1.08 -1.48 8.53
CA ALA A 184 2.46 -1.19 8.91
C ALA A 184 3.44 -1.76 7.87
N GLY A 185 4.02 -0.86 7.09
CA GLY A 185 5.08 -1.11 6.12
C GLY A 185 6.19 -0.09 6.35
N THR A 186 6.64 0.60 5.30
CA THR A 186 7.58 1.73 5.45
C THR A 186 7.03 2.80 6.40
N GLY A 187 5.74 3.16 6.26
CA GLY A 187 4.97 3.98 7.20
C GLY A 187 3.92 3.15 7.94
N THR A 188 3.06 3.80 8.73
CA THR A 188 1.94 3.12 9.39
C THR A 188 0.69 3.99 9.44
N ILE A 189 -0.49 3.37 9.45
CA ILE A 189 -1.77 4.04 9.63
C ILE A 189 -2.77 3.07 10.25
N ALA A 190 -3.55 3.55 11.22
CA ALA A 190 -4.78 2.88 11.65
C ALA A 190 -5.98 3.67 11.10
N TYR A 191 -6.91 3.00 10.43
CA TYR A 191 -8.12 3.63 9.88
C TYR A 191 -9.31 2.72 10.12
N GLY A 192 -10.50 3.29 10.34
CA GLY A 192 -11.68 2.48 10.62
C GLY A 192 -12.95 3.14 10.15
N PHE A 193 -13.96 2.29 9.98
CA PHE A 193 -15.29 2.65 9.49
C PHE A 193 -16.35 1.94 10.32
N THR A 194 -17.43 2.66 10.59
CA THR A 194 -18.69 2.13 11.12
C THR A 194 -19.64 1.81 9.97
N GLU A 195 -20.67 0.99 10.20
CA GLU A 195 -21.62 0.63 9.14
C GLU A 195 -22.43 1.83 8.61
N ASP A 196 -22.65 2.86 9.45
CA ASP A 196 -23.29 4.13 9.06
C ASP A 196 -22.31 5.09 8.36
N GLY A 197 -21.06 4.67 8.14
CA GLY A 197 -20.09 5.39 7.33
C GLY A 197 -19.26 6.43 8.08
N LYS A 198 -19.34 6.51 9.41
CA LYS A 198 -18.39 7.33 10.17
C LYS A 198 -17.01 6.70 10.10
N GLU A 199 -16.01 7.56 9.99
CA GLU A 199 -14.62 7.16 9.82
C GLU A 199 -13.71 7.82 10.87
N ALA A 200 -12.63 7.14 11.24
CA ALA A 200 -11.64 7.70 12.15
C ALA A 200 -10.26 7.11 11.86
N ARG A 201 -9.26 7.98 11.84
CA ARG A 201 -7.86 7.63 11.56
C ARG A 201 -6.94 7.99 12.73
N ALA A 202 -5.92 7.17 12.97
CA ALA A 202 -4.78 7.48 13.83
C ALA A 202 -3.47 7.12 13.11
N ALA A 203 -2.37 7.76 13.50
CA ALA A 203 -1.07 7.67 12.81
C ALA A 203 -1.12 8.09 11.32
N GLY A 204 -0.07 7.77 10.57
CA GLY A 204 0.12 8.15 9.16
C GLY A 204 0.56 9.59 8.97
N ALA A 205 1.11 10.21 10.02
CA ALA A 205 1.59 11.59 9.99
C ALA A 205 3.02 11.70 9.42
N GLY A 206 3.64 10.56 9.13
CA GLY A 206 5.04 10.47 8.69
C GLY A 206 6.01 10.39 9.87
N PRO A 207 7.27 10.01 9.58
CA PRO A 207 8.26 9.65 10.60
C PRO A 207 8.76 10.81 11.46
N VAL A 208 8.54 12.06 11.03
CA VAL A 208 8.90 13.25 11.83
C VAL A 208 7.87 13.50 12.93
N LEU A 209 6.59 13.23 12.65
CA LEU A 209 5.47 13.54 13.54
C LEU A 209 4.98 12.31 14.32
N GLY A 210 5.51 11.13 14.03
CA GLY A 210 5.10 9.89 14.67
C GLY A 210 5.49 8.67 13.84
N ASP A 211 4.56 7.73 13.72
CA ASP A 211 4.73 6.49 12.98
C ASP A 211 5.89 5.60 13.50
N TRP A 212 6.18 5.66 14.80
CA TRP A 212 7.26 4.90 15.46
C TRP A 212 7.04 3.38 15.45
N GLY A 213 5.82 2.93 15.18
CA GLY A 213 5.46 1.54 14.91
C GLY A 213 5.74 1.07 13.47
N SER A 214 6.03 1.99 12.56
CA SER A 214 6.35 1.67 11.16
C SER A 214 7.73 1.05 11.00
N GLY A 215 8.01 0.50 9.82
CA GLY A 215 9.34 -0.01 9.49
C GLY A 215 10.42 1.08 9.54
N TYR A 216 10.11 2.29 9.07
CA TYR A 216 11.02 3.43 9.25
C TYR A 216 11.25 3.71 10.73
N GLY A 217 10.17 3.79 11.53
CA GLY A 217 10.23 4.09 12.96
C GLY A 217 11.07 3.07 13.75
N ILE A 218 10.88 1.78 13.48
CA ILE A 218 11.67 0.68 14.08
C ILE A 218 13.15 0.83 13.71
N ALA A 219 13.46 1.01 12.43
CA ALA A 219 14.84 1.10 11.95
C ALA A 219 15.55 2.39 12.42
N ALA A 220 14.85 3.52 12.44
CA ALA A 220 15.39 4.79 12.94
C ALA A 220 15.75 4.70 14.43
N GLN A 221 14.94 4.02 15.24
CA GLN A 221 15.26 3.75 16.63
C GLN A 221 16.49 2.83 16.76
N ALA A 222 16.62 1.82 15.89
CA ALA A 222 17.79 0.95 15.86
C ALA A 222 19.08 1.71 15.48
N LEU A 223 19.04 2.54 14.44
CA LEU A 223 20.17 3.42 14.07
C LEU A 223 20.54 4.37 15.21
N THR A 224 19.53 4.96 15.87
CA THR A 224 19.74 5.80 17.05
C THR A 224 20.40 5.02 18.19
N ALA A 225 20.01 3.76 18.40
CA ALA A 225 20.61 2.90 19.41
C ALA A 225 22.09 2.57 19.10
N VAL A 226 22.43 2.33 17.83
CA VAL A 226 23.84 2.14 17.40
C VAL A 226 24.67 3.37 17.68
N VAL A 227 24.19 4.57 17.33
CA VAL A 227 24.89 5.84 17.61
C VAL A 227 25.07 6.05 19.11
N LYS A 228 24.02 5.82 19.92
CA LYS A 228 24.10 5.91 21.39
C LYS A 228 25.08 4.91 22.00
N ALA A 229 25.14 3.69 21.48
CA ALA A 229 26.09 2.68 21.94
C ALA A 229 27.54 3.10 21.62
N HIS A 230 27.75 3.69 20.45
CA HIS A 230 29.06 4.16 20.00
C HIS A 230 29.58 5.36 20.82
N ASP A 231 28.75 6.36 21.08
CA ASP A 231 29.16 7.55 21.84
C ASP A 231 29.03 7.41 23.37
N GLY A 232 28.68 6.21 23.86
CA GLY A 232 28.61 5.88 25.28
C GLY A 232 27.36 6.34 26.02
N ARG A 233 26.34 6.89 25.33
CA ARG A 233 25.06 7.28 25.93
C ARG A 233 24.06 6.12 26.08
N GLY A 234 24.34 4.98 25.45
CA GLY A 234 23.48 3.79 25.46
C GLY A 234 24.26 2.50 25.72
N PRO A 235 23.56 1.40 26.03
CA PRO A 235 24.19 0.11 26.22
C PRO A 235 24.76 -0.43 24.89
N SER A 236 25.77 -1.29 24.97
CA SER A 236 26.24 -2.06 23.82
C SER A 236 25.11 -2.95 23.27
N THR A 237 25.04 -3.10 21.94
CA THR A 237 23.99 -3.87 21.26
C THR A 237 24.55 -4.61 20.06
N ARG A 238 23.98 -5.78 19.77
CA ARG A 238 24.23 -6.58 18.54
C ARG A 238 23.84 -5.82 17.28
N LEU A 239 22.93 -4.84 17.39
CA LEU A 239 22.51 -3.99 16.28
C LEU A 239 23.70 -3.29 15.62
N THR A 240 24.73 -2.89 16.38
CA THR A 240 25.91 -2.19 15.84
C THR A 240 26.57 -3.03 14.76
N ASN A 241 27.04 -4.23 15.11
CA ASN A 241 27.74 -5.09 14.14
C ASN A 241 26.80 -5.56 13.02
N SER A 242 25.55 -5.87 13.34
CA SER A 242 24.59 -6.36 12.35
C SER A 242 24.26 -5.32 11.28
N ILE A 243 24.09 -4.06 11.67
CA ILE A 243 23.77 -2.97 10.74
C ILE A 243 25.00 -2.57 9.94
N LEU A 244 26.16 -2.39 10.59
CA LEU A 244 27.40 -2.04 9.90
C LEU A 244 27.78 -3.06 8.84
N GLN A 245 27.69 -4.36 9.16
CA GLN A 245 27.95 -5.43 8.20
C GLN A 245 26.97 -5.42 7.02
N ALA A 246 25.68 -5.22 7.29
CA ALA A 246 24.66 -5.19 6.24
C ALA A 246 24.79 -3.99 5.30
N LEU A 247 25.37 -2.89 5.79
CA LEU A 247 25.57 -1.65 5.05
C LEU A 247 26.98 -1.49 4.47
N ASP A 248 27.86 -2.47 4.69
CA ASP A 248 29.28 -2.44 4.32
C ASP A 248 30.01 -1.20 4.87
N LEU A 249 29.73 -0.86 6.13
CA LEU A 249 30.32 0.28 6.83
C LEU A 249 31.39 -0.18 7.83
N SER A 250 32.49 0.56 7.91
CA SER A 250 33.61 0.20 8.78
C SER A 250 33.42 0.66 10.22
N SER A 251 32.61 1.70 10.45
CA SER A 251 32.39 2.26 11.77
C SER A 251 31.01 2.94 11.93
N ALA A 252 30.60 3.19 13.17
CA ALA A 252 29.31 3.85 13.46
C ALA A 252 29.27 5.31 13.02
N GLU A 253 30.41 5.98 12.91
CA GLU A 253 30.52 7.36 12.40
C GLU A 253 30.08 7.47 10.93
N GLU A 254 30.31 6.43 10.13
CA GLU A 254 29.90 6.39 8.71
C GLU A 254 28.37 6.35 8.54
N LEU A 255 27.62 5.97 9.58
CA LEU A 255 26.15 5.96 9.54
C LEU A 255 25.57 7.35 9.28
N ILE A 256 26.25 8.42 9.71
CA ILE A 256 25.80 9.80 9.46
C ILE A 256 25.79 10.04 7.95
N GLY A 257 26.92 9.78 7.29
CA GLY A 257 27.05 9.94 5.83
C GLY A 257 26.05 9.05 5.08
N TRP A 258 25.95 7.78 5.47
CA TRP A 258 25.00 6.84 4.87
C TRP A 258 23.55 7.31 5.03
N THR A 259 23.15 7.81 6.19
CA THR A 259 21.75 8.20 6.48
C THR A 259 21.35 9.45 5.70
N TYR A 260 22.21 10.47 5.64
CA TYR A 260 21.88 11.75 5.01
C TYR A 260 22.17 11.78 3.49
N ALA A 261 22.86 10.77 2.94
CA ALA A 261 23.10 10.66 1.51
C ALA A 261 21.83 10.37 0.68
N ASP A 262 20.80 9.77 1.29
CA ASP A 262 19.56 9.41 0.60
C ASP A 262 18.37 9.56 1.56
N PRO A 263 17.37 10.42 1.25
CA PRO A 263 16.19 10.64 2.09
C PRO A 263 15.15 9.51 2.03
N SER A 264 15.38 8.44 1.26
CA SER A 264 14.45 7.34 1.06
C SER A 264 14.06 6.63 2.37
N TRP A 265 12.78 6.70 2.73
CA TRP A 265 12.26 6.00 3.90
C TRP A 265 12.30 4.48 3.74
N ALA A 266 12.15 3.99 2.50
CA ALA A 266 12.16 2.55 2.22
C ALA A 266 13.52 1.93 2.52
N ARG A 267 14.61 2.65 2.22
CA ARG A 267 15.99 2.23 2.52
C ARG A 267 16.23 2.09 4.02
N ILE A 268 15.70 3.01 4.83
CA ILE A 268 15.77 2.92 6.30
C ILE A 268 14.91 1.74 6.79
N ALA A 269 13.65 1.65 6.34
CA ALA A 269 12.73 0.58 6.74
C ALA A 269 13.23 -0.84 6.38
N ALA A 270 14.07 -0.97 5.34
CA ALA A 270 14.70 -2.23 4.97
C ALA A 270 15.61 -2.84 6.05
N LEU A 271 15.98 -2.08 7.10
CA LEU A 271 16.78 -2.57 8.23
C LEU A 271 15.96 -3.35 9.27
N VAL A 272 14.63 -3.31 9.24
CA VAL A 272 13.76 -4.01 10.22
C VAL A 272 14.10 -5.49 10.41
N PRO A 273 14.39 -6.28 9.35
CA PRO A 273 14.77 -7.69 9.52
C PRO A 273 16.00 -7.91 10.41
N LEU A 274 16.95 -6.96 10.42
CA LEU A 274 18.14 -7.01 11.29
C LEU A 274 17.76 -6.77 12.75
N VAL A 275 16.84 -5.83 13.00
CA VAL A 275 16.31 -5.56 14.35
C VAL A 275 15.62 -6.80 14.90
N VAL A 276 14.76 -7.41 14.10
CA VAL A 276 14.09 -8.66 14.47
C VAL A 276 15.10 -9.77 14.77
N SER A 277 16.09 -9.97 13.88
CA SER A 277 17.10 -11.02 14.06
C SER A 277 17.94 -10.80 15.33
N CYS A 278 18.27 -9.54 15.66
CA CYS A 278 18.98 -9.22 16.90
C CYS A 278 18.13 -9.52 18.14
N ALA A 279 16.85 -9.17 18.13
CA ALA A 279 15.94 -9.48 19.23
C ALA A 279 15.80 -11.00 19.44
N GLU A 280 15.68 -11.77 18.35
CA GLU A 280 15.65 -13.24 18.39
C GLU A 280 16.93 -13.86 18.94
N ALA A 281 18.07 -13.20 18.73
CA ALA A 281 19.37 -13.56 19.28
C ALA A 281 19.57 -13.10 20.75
N GLY A 282 18.52 -12.55 21.38
CA GLY A 282 18.52 -12.13 22.78
C GLY A 282 19.09 -10.74 23.03
N ASP A 283 19.15 -9.88 22.01
CA ASP A 283 19.53 -8.47 22.20
C ASP A 283 18.41 -7.67 22.88
N GLU A 284 18.66 -7.21 24.11
CA GLU A 284 17.66 -6.49 24.90
C GLU A 284 17.25 -5.15 24.29
N VAL A 285 18.17 -4.46 23.60
CA VAL A 285 17.90 -3.17 22.96
C VAL A 285 16.96 -3.35 21.77
N ALA A 286 17.26 -4.30 20.90
CA ALA A 286 16.39 -4.64 19.77
C ALA A 286 15.01 -5.12 20.26
N ASN A 287 14.97 -5.99 21.28
CA ASN A 287 13.72 -6.46 21.86
C ASN A 287 12.87 -5.31 22.40
N LYS A 288 13.49 -4.35 23.10
CA LYS A 288 12.81 -3.15 23.62
C LYS A 288 12.22 -2.31 22.49
N ILE A 289 13.00 -2.04 21.43
CA ILE A 289 12.52 -1.27 20.27
C ILE A 289 11.26 -1.92 19.67
N LEU A 290 11.28 -3.24 19.47
CA LEU A 290 10.14 -3.94 18.88
C LEU A 290 8.91 -3.93 19.80
N LEU A 291 9.09 -4.07 21.12
CA LEU A 291 8.00 -3.96 22.09
C LEU A 291 7.39 -2.55 22.13
N GLU A 292 8.22 -1.51 22.09
CA GLU A 292 7.75 -0.11 22.01
C GLU A 292 6.96 0.13 20.72
N SER A 293 7.46 -0.35 19.58
CA SER A 293 6.74 -0.27 18.31
C SER A 293 5.39 -1.03 18.33
N VAL A 294 5.30 -2.19 19.00
CA VAL A 294 4.02 -2.88 19.20
C VAL A 294 3.02 -2.01 19.98
N GLN A 295 3.48 -1.30 21.04
CA GLN A 295 2.61 -0.43 21.82
C GLN A 295 2.11 0.78 21.01
N GLU A 296 2.95 1.37 20.16
CA GLU A 296 2.59 2.47 19.26
C GLU A 296 1.51 2.04 18.24
N LEU A 297 1.70 0.87 17.63
CA LEU A 297 0.71 0.28 16.72
C LEU A 297 -0.60 -0.02 17.43
N ALA A 298 -0.54 -0.65 18.61
CA ALA A 298 -1.72 -1.00 19.38
C ALA A 298 -2.50 0.25 19.86
N SER A 299 -1.78 1.29 20.28
CA SER A 299 -2.38 2.56 20.71
C SER A 299 -3.11 3.25 19.55
N SER A 300 -2.55 3.18 18.34
CA SER A 300 -3.18 3.73 17.12
C SER A 300 -4.50 3.02 16.81
N VAL A 301 -4.53 1.69 16.85
CA VAL A 301 -5.76 0.91 16.63
C VAL A 301 -6.78 1.20 17.73
N LYS A 302 -6.36 1.21 19.00
CA LYS A 302 -7.24 1.52 20.13
C LYS A 302 -7.91 2.88 19.96
N ALA A 303 -7.15 3.91 19.59
CA ALA A 303 -7.68 5.25 19.39
C ALA A 303 -8.75 5.32 18.27
N VAL A 304 -8.62 4.50 17.21
CA VAL A 304 -9.64 4.41 16.16
C VAL A 304 -10.89 3.69 16.66
N VAL A 305 -10.71 2.52 17.29
CA VAL A 305 -11.81 1.70 17.82
C VAL A 305 -12.65 2.48 18.83
N GLU A 306 -12.03 3.19 19.76
CA GLU A 306 -12.73 3.97 20.79
C GLU A 306 -13.50 5.17 20.22
N ARG A 307 -12.90 5.93 19.28
CA ARG A 307 -13.58 7.08 18.66
C ARG A 307 -14.80 6.68 17.83
N LEU A 308 -14.77 5.50 17.24
CA LEU A 308 -15.85 4.97 16.43
C LEU A 308 -16.85 4.13 17.23
N GLY A 309 -16.52 3.77 18.46
CA GLY A 309 -17.32 2.85 19.26
C GLY A 309 -17.50 1.48 18.58
N LEU A 310 -16.48 0.97 17.86
CA LEU A 310 -16.60 -0.28 17.10
C LEU A 310 -16.85 -1.51 17.98
N SER A 311 -16.48 -1.43 19.26
CA SER A 311 -16.76 -2.47 20.26
C SER A 311 -18.10 -2.25 21.00
N GLY A 312 -18.97 -1.37 20.52
CA GLY A 312 -20.27 -1.11 21.15
C GLY A 312 -20.15 -0.36 22.49
N GLN A 313 -21.31 0.03 23.05
CA GLN A 313 -21.35 0.81 24.30
C GLN A 313 -20.85 0.04 25.52
N ASP A 314 -20.99 -1.28 25.54
CA ASP A 314 -20.53 -2.14 26.63
C ASP A 314 -19.13 -2.72 26.39
N GLY A 315 -18.48 -2.34 25.27
CA GLY A 315 -17.15 -2.78 24.88
C GLY A 315 -17.09 -4.23 24.39
N LYS A 316 -18.24 -4.85 24.11
CA LYS A 316 -18.30 -6.25 23.73
C LYS A 316 -18.64 -6.46 22.26
N ASP A 317 -19.07 -5.51 21.44
CA ASP A 317 -19.36 -5.86 20.04
C ASP A 317 -18.12 -6.38 19.30
N ALA A 318 -18.34 -7.37 18.43
CA ALA A 318 -17.29 -7.93 17.61
C ALA A 318 -17.07 -7.04 16.38
N PHE A 319 -15.82 -6.79 16.02
CA PHE A 319 -15.48 -5.99 14.84
C PHE A 319 -14.28 -6.59 14.09
N PRO A 320 -14.25 -6.48 12.75
CA PRO A 320 -13.10 -6.85 11.94
C PRO A 320 -11.88 -5.98 12.26
N PHE A 321 -10.73 -6.60 12.48
CA PHE A 321 -9.44 -5.94 12.60
C PHE A 321 -8.48 -6.45 11.52
N VAL A 322 -8.38 -5.71 10.42
CA VAL A 322 -7.56 -6.08 9.26
C VAL A 322 -6.12 -5.61 9.46
N MET A 323 -5.15 -6.48 9.17
CA MET A 323 -3.72 -6.17 9.28
C MET A 323 -3.04 -6.35 7.93
N VAL A 324 -2.33 -5.31 7.46
CA VAL A 324 -1.62 -5.29 6.17
C VAL A 324 -0.22 -4.69 6.32
N GLY A 325 0.73 -5.19 5.52
CA GLY A 325 2.08 -4.64 5.42
C GLY A 325 3.17 -5.51 6.05
N GLY A 326 4.37 -5.42 5.49
CA GLY A 326 5.48 -6.33 5.79
C GLY A 326 5.95 -6.34 7.25
N VAL A 327 5.67 -5.30 8.04
CA VAL A 327 6.00 -5.27 9.47
C VAL A 327 5.09 -6.22 10.27
N LEU A 328 3.88 -6.52 9.78
CA LEU A 328 2.88 -7.36 10.46
C LEU A 328 2.89 -8.83 9.99
N GLU A 329 3.81 -9.18 9.09
CA GLU A 329 3.93 -10.53 8.54
C GLU A 329 4.58 -11.51 9.54
N ALA A 330 3.97 -12.69 9.67
CA ALA A 330 4.36 -13.73 10.63
C ALA A 330 5.46 -14.66 10.10
N ASN A 331 6.60 -14.11 9.69
CA ASN A 331 7.64 -14.89 9.02
C ASN A 331 8.84 -15.23 9.91
N ARG A 332 8.78 -14.90 11.20
CA ARG A 332 9.91 -14.95 12.13
C ARG A 332 9.45 -15.40 13.54
N ARG A 333 10.39 -15.80 14.39
CA ARG A 333 10.11 -16.20 15.78
C ARG A 333 9.59 -15.00 16.58
N TRP A 334 10.09 -13.81 16.30
CA TRP A 334 9.49 -12.56 16.76
C TRP A 334 8.43 -12.08 15.76
N ASP A 335 7.18 -11.98 16.21
CA ASP A 335 6.02 -11.64 15.36
C ASP A 335 5.32 -10.39 15.92
N ILE A 336 5.62 -9.23 15.33
CA ILE A 336 5.02 -7.94 15.70
C ILE A 336 3.50 -7.99 15.54
N GLY A 337 3.00 -8.58 14.45
CA GLY A 337 1.56 -8.68 14.19
C GLY A 337 0.84 -9.47 15.28
N LYS A 338 1.40 -10.60 15.70
CA LYS A 338 0.86 -11.39 16.81
C LYS A 338 0.86 -10.61 18.13
N GLU A 339 1.93 -9.89 18.44
CA GLU A 339 1.98 -9.10 19.68
C GLU A 339 1.04 -7.89 19.66
N VAL A 340 0.80 -7.27 18.50
CA VAL A 340 -0.27 -6.28 18.33
C VAL A 340 -1.63 -6.91 18.61
N VAL A 341 -1.94 -8.08 18.03
CA VAL A 341 -3.20 -8.79 18.32
C VAL A 341 -3.34 -9.10 19.81
N ASN A 342 -2.27 -9.57 20.47
CA ASN A 342 -2.27 -9.84 21.91
C ASN A 342 -2.60 -8.57 22.72
N CYS A 343 -2.03 -7.43 22.35
CA CYS A 343 -2.30 -6.15 23.00
C CYS A 343 -3.76 -5.71 22.79
N ILE A 344 -4.24 -5.76 21.54
CA ILE A 344 -5.61 -5.35 21.20
C ILE A 344 -6.64 -6.25 21.85
N SER A 345 -6.41 -7.56 21.92
CA SER A 345 -7.35 -8.52 22.54
C SER A 345 -7.54 -8.29 24.04
N LYS A 346 -6.57 -7.66 24.73
CA LYS A 346 -6.71 -7.26 26.14
C LYS A 346 -7.70 -6.10 26.31
N TYR A 347 -7.75 -5.19 25.34
CA TYR A 347 -8.70 -4.07 25.35
C TYR A 347 -10.05 -4.46 24.77
N PHE A 348 -10.06 -5.29 23.72
CA PHE A 348 -11.24 -5.67 22.96
C PHE A 348 -11.29 -7.19 22.77
N PRO A 349 -11.86 -7.95 23.73
CA PRO A 349 -11.83 -9.42 23.71
C PRO A 349 -12.56 -10.07 22.52
N ARG A 350 -13.46 -9.35 21.85
CA ARG A 350 -14.23 -9.84 20.68
C ARG A 350 -13.71 -9.24 19.36
N VAL A 351 -12.50 -8.68 19.34
CA VAL A 351 -11.83 -8.31 18.09
C VAL A 351 -11.66 -9.54 17.20
N LEU A 352 -11.84 -9.36 15.89
CA LEU A 352 -11.65 -10.42 14.88
C LEU A 352 -10.44 -10.08 14.01
N PRO A 353 -9.22 -10.53 14.36
CA PRO A 353 -8.03 -10.26 13.56
C PRO A 353 -8.11 -10.95 12.20
N ILE A 354 -7.83 -10.21 11.14
CA ILE A 354 -7.90 -10.68 9.76
C ILE A 354 -6.61 -10.31 9.05
N ARG A 355 -5.97 -11.31 8.44
CA ARG A 355 -4.99 -11.11 7.38
C ARG A 355 -5.70 -11.32 6.04
N PRO A 356 -5.74 -10.33 5.15
CA PRO A 356 -6.39 -10.47 3.86
C PRO A 356 -5.84 -11.66 3.07
N LYS A 357 -6.73 -12.38 2.37
CA LYS A 357 -6.35 -13.47 1.45
C LYS A 357 -6.14 -12.98 0.02
N VAL A 358 -6.42 -11.71 -0.23
CA VAL A 358 -6.30 -11.04 -1.52
C VAL A 358 -5.58 -9.71 -1.33
N GLU A 359 -5.00 -9.21 -2.41
CA GLU A 359 -4.31 -7.92 -2.42
C GLU A 359 -5.29 -6.76 -2.21
N PRO A 360 -4.86 -5.61 -1.64
CA PRO A 360 -5.72 -4.44 -1.49
C PRO A 360 -6.33 -3.95 -2.81
N ALA A 361 -5.65 -4.10 -3.96
CA ALA A 361 -6.21 -3.76 -5.27
C ALA A 361 -7.50 -4.54 -5.61
N VAL A 362 -7.63 -5.78 -5.13
CA VAL A 362 -8.89 -6.54 -5.23
C VAL A 362 -9.97 -5.93 -4.34
N GLY A 363 -9.61 -5.52 -3.12
CA GLY A 363 -10.47 -4.74 -2.23
C GLY A 363 -10.96 -3.45 -2.89
N ALA A 364 -10.08 -2.71 -3.56
CA ALA A 364 -10.43 -1.54 -4.35
C ALA A 364 -11.42 -1.87 -5.48
N ALA A 365 -11.24 -3.00 -6.19
CA ALA A 365 -12.15 -3.40 -7.25
C ALA A 365 -13.56 -3.72 -6.72
N TRP A 366 -13.66 -4.37 -5.54
CA TRP A 366 -14.93 -4.59 -4.86
C TRP A 366 -15.59 -3.28 -4.42
N LEU A 367 -14.80 -2.30 -3.96
CA LEU A 367 -15.30 -0.97 -3.65
C LEU A 367 -15.81 -0.23 -4.89
N ALA A 368 -15.12 -0.35 -6.03
CA ALA A 368 -15.57 0.21 -7.30
C ALA A 368 -16.98 -0.29 -7.64
N TRP A 369 -17.23 -1.60 -7.48
CA TRP A 369 -18.57 -2.18 -7.67
C TRP A 369 -19.58 -1.64 -6.64
N ASN A 370 -19.25 -1.67 -5.34
CA ASN A 370 -20.17 -1.25 -4.29
C ASN A 370 -20.62 0.21 -4.44
N PHE A 371 -19.67 1.11 -4.72
CA PHE A 371 -19.97 2.51 -4.94
C PHE A 371 -20.75 2.74 -6.22
N PHE A 372 -20.38 2.05 -7.31
CA PHE A 372 -21.12 2.14 -8.56
C PHE A 372 -22.58 1.71 -8.38
N MET A 373 -22.82 0.57 -7.72
CA MET A 373 -24.18 0.10 -7.44
C MET A 373 -24.93 1.08 -6.55
N LYS A 374 -24.29 1.59 -5.49
CA LYS A 374 -24.92 2.61 -4.63
C LYS A 374 -25.37 3.82 -5.45
N ASP A 375 -24.52 4.36 -6.32
CA ASP A 375 -24.83 5.53 -7.15
C ASP A 375 -25.93 5.26 -8.22
N CYS A 376 -26.12 4.01 -8.63
CA CYS A 376 -27.17 3.63 -9.59
C CYS A 376 -28.55 3.40 -8.93
N TYR A 377 -28.59 3.08 -7.64
CA TYR A 377 -29.82 2.79 -6.90
C TYR A 377 -30.18 3.82 -5.83
N SER A 378 -29.36 4.86 -5.64
CA SER A 378 -29.66 6.07 -4.85
C SER A 378 -30.26 7.15 -5.73
#